data_AF-A0A221M9A3-F1
#
_entry.id   AF-A0A221M9A3-F1
#
_cell.length_a   1.000
_cell.length_b   1.000
_cell.length_c   1.000
_cell.angle_alpha   90.00
_cell.angle_beta   90.00
_cell.angle_gamma   90.00
#
_symmetry.space_group_name_H-M   'P 1'
#
loop_
_entity.id
_entity.type
_entity.pdbx_description
1 polymer ?
#
loop_
_entity_poly.entity_id
_entity_poly.type
_entity_poly.pdbx_seq_one_letter_code
_entity_poly.pdbx_strand_id
1 'polypeptide(L)'
;MSTSGAFLFCWYFVTWWYSDWSGKNQKRSTKFFLSLGIDGKLLYDNGICRKTNLIKITLSSMEVNEIGESYTNEIASLQNDIYLLTQKSYQKREDLERLERVLAELMDHKTEFQHYNQLCVTPRLSINTWYGHMAKDFQSFQEHETLRSYESISDHQLNRTLTQLKDEIQVINQTILDLQGVLSAKDIRLSHVIEQQRKG
;
A
#
# COMPACT_ATOMS: atom_id res chain seq x y z
N MET A 1 -7.45 -38.27 -28.98
CA MET A 1 -7.52 -38.61 -27.54
C MET A 1 -7.03 -37.41 -26.75
N SER A 2 -7.86 -36.96 -25.80
CA SER A 2 -7.60 -36.05 -24.67
C SER A 2 -7.01 -34.66 -25.00
N THR A 3 -7.78 -33.59 -25.21
CA THR A 3 -8.59 -32.76 -24.27
C THR A 3 -7.87 -32.32 -22.99
N SER A 4 -7.14 -31.20 -23.08
CA SER A 4 -6.82 -30.31 -21.96
C SER A 4 -7.78 -29.10 -22.07
N GLY A 5 -8.53 -28.66 -21.06
CA GLY A 5 -8.43 -28.92 -19.63
C GLY A 5 -8.29 -27.61 -18.87
N ALA A 6 -9.37 -26.83 -18.84
CA ALA A 6 -9.78 -25.92 -17.77
C ALA A 6 -8.70 -25.05 -17.07
N PHE A 7 -8.48 -23.83 -17.60
CA PHE A 7 -7.94 -22.70 -16.83
C PHE A 7 -8.66 -21.39 -17.23
N LEU A 8 -9.98 -21.37 -17.05
CA LEU A 8 -10.80 -20.14 -17.14
C LEU A 8 -11.97 -20.25 -16.15
N PHE A 9 -11.67 -20.26 -14.85
CA PHE A 9 -12.67 -20.12 -13.79
C PHE A 9 -12.03 -19.42 -12.59
N CYS A 10 -12.02 -18.08 -12.62
CA CYS A 10 -12.23 -17.24 -11.43
C CYS A 10 -12.26 -15.74 -11.78
N TRP A 11 -13.04 -15.34 -12.80
CA TRP A 11 -13.23 -13.91 -13.10
C TRP A 11 -14.65 -13.49 -13.48
N TYR A 12 -15.65 -14.30 -13.13
CA TYR A 12 -17.06 -13.95 -13.32
C TYR A 12 -17.87 -14.40 -12.11
N PHE A 13 -17.78 -13.69 -10.98
CA PHE A 13 -18.79 -13.82 -9.92
C PHE A 13 -18.95 -12.60 -8.98
N VAL A 14 -18.54 -11.39 -9.39
CA VAL A 14 -18.72 -10.17 -8.56
C VAL A 14 -19.43 -9.00 -9.29
N THR A 15 -19.94 -9.19 -10.51
CA THR A 15 -20.66 -8.13 -11.24
C THR A 15 -22.10 -8.50 -11.64
N TRP A 16 -22.74 -9.42 -10.92
CA TRP A 16 -24.14 -9.80 -11.16
C TRP A 16 -25.06 -9.71 -9.94
N TRP A 17 -24.83 -8.70 -9.09
CA TRP A 17 -25.83 -8.25 -8.12
C TRP A 17 -25.83 -6.74 -7.93
N TYR A 18 -25.79 -5.98 -9.03
CA TYR A 18 -26.03 -4.53 -8.97
C TYR A 18 -26.49 -3.97 -10.32
N SER A 19 -27.59 -4.50 -10.84
CA SER A 19 -28.30 -3.86 -11.95
C SER A 19 -29.73 -4.38 -12.09
N ASP A 20 -30.56 -4.23 -11.06
CA ASP A 20 -32.02 -4.14 -11.25
C ASP A 20 -32.76 -3.56 -10.05
N TRP A 21 -32.51 -2.29 -9.71
CA TRP A 21 -33.50 -1.55 -8.90
C TRP A 21 -33.46 -0.03 -9.12
N SER A 22 -33.52 0.35 -10.40
CA SER A 22 -33.95 1.68 -10.82
C SER A 22 -35.42 1.59 -11.25
N GLY A 23 -36.33 1.66 -10.28
CA GLY A 23 -37.76 1.55 -10.51
C GLY A 23 -38.57 2.41 -9.55
N LYS A 24 -38.70 3.70 -9.86
CA LYS A 24 -39.78 4.54 -9.32
C LYS A 24 -41.12 3.91 -9.71
N ASN A 25 -41.90 3.40 -8.76
CA ASN A 25 -43.37 3.50 -8.72
C ASN A 25 -43.95 2.74 -7.51
N GLN A 26 -43.97 3.43 -6.37
CA GLN A 26 -44.74 3.02 -5.20
C GLN A 26 -46.20 3.47 -5.36
N LYS A 27 -47.03 2.61 -5.95
CA LYS A 27 -48.50 2.67 -5.81
C LYS A 27 -49.11 1.27 -5.85
N ARG A 28 -49.49 0.78 -4.67
CA ARG A 28 -50.66 -0.06 -4.29
C ARG A 28 -50.29 -0.77 -2.99
N SER A 29 -50.65 -0.17 -1.85
CA SER A 29 -51.89 -0.48 -1.15
C SER A 29 -51.89 -1.89 -0.57
N THR A 30 -51.47 -2.01 0.68
CA THR A 30 -52.24 -2.73 1.69
C THR A 30 -52.23 -1.88 2.96
N LYS A 31 -53.42 -1.32 3.23
CA LYS A 31 -53.79 -0.70 4.49
C LYS A 31 -53.66 -1.74 5.60
N PHE A 32 -53.00 -1.39 6.69
CA PHE A 32 -53.45 -1.82 8.01
C PHE A 32 -53.71 -0.59 8.85
N PHE A 33 -54.99 -0.43 9.18
CA PHE A 33 -55.54 0.52 10.12
C PHE A 33 -54.91 0.35 11.49
N LEU A 34 -54.48 1.44 12.11
CA LEU A 34 -54.81 1.68 13.51
C LEU A 34 -55.28 3.13 13.63
N SER A 35 -56.60 3.25 13.56
CA SER A 35 -57.39 4.38 14.02
C SER A 35 -57.05 4.67 15.49
N LEU A 36 -56.46 5.83 15.75
CA LEU A 36 -56.54 6.47 17.07
C LEU A 36 -57.94 7.06 17.22
N GLY A 37 -58.91 6.16 17.50
CA GLY A 37 -60.18 6.54 18.08
C GLY A 37 -59.98 6.64 19.58
N ILE A 38 -59.78 7.86 20.08
CA ILE A 38 -59.89 8.15 21.50
C ILE A 38 -61.37 8.35 21.78
N ASP A 39 -62.09 7.26 21.99
CA ASP A 39 -63.39 7.24 22.66
C ASP A 39 -63.55 5.88 23.32
N GLY A 40 -63.36 5.83 24.64
CA GLY A 40 -63.46 4.58 25.37
C GLY A 40 -62.87 4.64 26.76
N LYS A 41 -63.71 5.10 27.71
CA LYS A 41 -63.79 4.68 29.11
C LYS A 41 -62.50 4.23 29.80
N LEU A 42 -62.10 5.03 30.78
CA LEU A 42 -61.34 4.59 31.95
C LEU A 42 -62.03 3.37 32.58
N LEU A 43 -61.51 2.18 32.32
CA LEU A 43 -61.68 1.02 33.18
C LEU A 43 -60.44 0.91 34.05
N TYR A 44 -60.57 1.45 35.26
CA TYR A 44 -59.76 0.98 36.38
C TYR A 44 -60.24 -0.42 36.73
N ASP A 45 -59.42 -1.43 36.45
CA ASP A 45 -59.53 -2.68 37.18
C ASP A 45 -58.16 -3.35 37.29
N ASN A 46 -57.76 -3.54 38.55
CA ASN A 46 -56.71 -4.39 39.09
C ASN A 46 -55.31 -4.31 38.44
N GLY A 47 -54.51 -3.45 39.07
CA GLY A 47 -53.12 -3.20 38.74
C GLY A 47 -52.27 -4.47 38.69
N ILE A 48 -51.63 -4.67 37.54
CA ILE A 48 -50.22 -5.00 37.39
C ILE A 48 -49.75 -4.27 36.12
N CYS A 49 -48.75 -3.41 36.28
CA CYS A 49 -48.22 -2.51 35.26
C CYS A 49 -47.74 -3.24 33.99
N ARG A 50 -48.50 -3.16 32.89
CA ARG A 50 -48.02 -3.51 31.53
C ARG A 50 -47.22 -2.40 30.82
N LYS A 51 -46.97 -1.27 31.48
CA LYS A 51 -46.17 -0.16 30.92
C LYS A 51 -44.67 -0.45 30.83
N THR A 52 -44.15 -1.41 31.60
CA THR A 52 -42.72 -1.72 31.61
C THR A 52 -42.26 -2.50 30.39
N ASN A 53 -43.11 -3.37 29.81
CA ASN A 53 -42.72 -4.22 28.69
C ASN A 53 -42.65 -3.47 27.36
N LEU A 54 -43.54 -2.49 27.11
CA LEU A 54 -43.49 -1.71 25.87
C LEU A 54 -42.24 -0.81 25.82
N ILE A 55 -41.93 -0.16 26.94
CA ILE A 55 -40.74 0.70 27.09
C ILE A 55 -39.46 -0.14 26.95
N LYS A 56 -39.43 -1.35 27.52
CA LYS A 56 -38.30 -2.29 27.38
C LYS A 56 -38.05 -2.67 25.92
N ILE A 57 -39.11 -3.00 25.17
CA ILE A 57 -38.97 -3.39 23.76
C ILE A 57 -38.46 -2.22 22.91
N THR A 58 -38.94 -0.99 23.15
CA THR A 58 -38.45 0.20 22.43
C THR A 58 -37.01 0.56 22.77
N LEU A 59 -36.59 0.45 24.03
CA LEU A 59 -35.20 0.68 24.44
C LEU A 59 -34.26 -0.36 23.82
N SER A 60 -34.62 -1.65 23.87
CA SER A 60 -33.82 -2.71 23.24
C SER A 60 -33.73 -2.54 21.72
N SER A 61 -34.77 -2.06 21.04
CA SER A 61 -34.70 -1.81 19.59
C SER A 61 -33.85 -0.59 19.21
N MET A 62 -33.76 0.43 20.07
CA MET A 62 -32.89 1.60 19.83
C MET A 62 -31.42 1.27 20.10
N GLU A 63 -31.13 0.53 21.18
CA GLU A 63 -29.76 0.09 21.50
C GLU A 63 -29.18 -0.85 20.42
N VAL A 64 -29.99 -1.75 19.86
CA VAL A 64 -29.56 -2.66 18.77
C VAL A 64 -29.23 -1.90 17.47
N ASN A 65 -29.96 -0.82 17.16
CA ASN A 65 -29.65 0.02 15.99
C ASN A 65 -28.36 0.84 16.17
N GLU A 66 -28.12 1.43 17.35
CA GLU A 66 -26.88 2.17 17.62
C GLU A 66 -25.64 1.27 17.58
N ILE A 67 -25.75 0.04 18.10
CA ILE A 67 -24.66 -0.94 18.05
C ILE A 67 -24.37 -1.37 16.60
N GLY A 68 -25.41 -1.59 15.78
CA GLY A 68 -25.27 -1.93 14.37
C GLY A 68 -24.58 -0.84 13.55
N GLU A 69 -24.97 0.43 13.75
CA GLU A 69 -24.36 1.58 13.08
C GLU A 69 -22.89 1.78 13.49
N SER A 70 -22.56 1.53 14.76
CA SER A 70 -21.17 1.60 15.26
C SER A 70 -20.24 0.60 14.55
N TYR A 71 -20.65 -0.66 14.41
CA TYR A 71 -19.83 -1.69 13.75
C TYR A 71 -19.64 -1.40 12.25
N THR A 72 -20.68 -0.91 11.58
CA THR A 72 -20.56 -0.55 10.15
C THR A 72 -19.57 0.57 9.91
N ASN A 73 -19.53 1.58 10.80
CA ASN A 73 -18.56 2.67 10.71
C ASN A 73 -17.13 2.19 10.95
N GLU A 74 -16.92 1.31 11.93
CA GLU A 74 -15.59 0.74 12.20
C GLU A 74 -15.10 -0.13 11.04
N ILE A 75 -15.97 -0.98 10.47
CA ILE A 75 -15.64 -1.80 9.30
C ILE A 75 -15.23 -0.92 8.11
N ALA A 76 -16.01 0.12 7.80
CA ALA A 76 -15.71 1.03 6.70
C ALA A 76 -14.37 1.75 6.90
N SER A 77 -14.09 2.19 8.13
CA SER A 77 -12.81 2.81 8.48
C SER A 77 -11.63 1.85 8.30
N LEU A 78 -11.74 0.61 8.79
CA LEU A 78 -10.70 -0.40 8.68
C LEU A 78 -10.44 -0.79 7.22
N GLN A 79 -11.50 -0.93 6.43
CA GLN A 79 -11.38 -1.21 4.99
C GLN A 79 -10.67 -0.09 4.24
N ASN A 80 -10.99 1.17 4.57
CA ASN A 80 -10.28 2.32 4.00
C ASN A 80 -8.79 2.32 4.40
N ASP A 81 -8.48 2.08 5.67
CA ASP A 81 -7.11 1.98 6.15
C ASP A 81 -6.33 0.88 5.41
N ILE A 82 -6.91 -0.32 5.29
CA ILE A 82 -6.30 -1.45 4.57
C ILE A 82 -6.03 -1.09 3.11
N TYR A 83 -6.99 -0.44 2.44
CA TYR A 83 -6.82 0.02 1.07
C TYR A 83 -5.64 0.99 0.94
N LEU A 84 -5.58 2.02 1.80
CA LEU A 84 -4.50 3.02 1.78
C LEU A 84 -3.13 2.40 2.10
N LEU A 85 -3.06 1.50 3.07
CA LEU A 85 -1.83 0.80 3.44
C LEU A 85 -1.36 -0.13 2.32
N THR A 86 -2.29 -0.80 1.63
CA THR A 86 -1.99 -1.65 0.47
C THR A 86 -1.38 -0.82 -0.66
N GLN A 87 -1.99 0.32 -0.99
CA GLN A 87 -1.47 1.25 -2.00
C GLN A 87 -0.06 1.74 -1.64
N LYS A 88 0.15 2.14 -0.39
CA LYS A 88 1.47 2.58 0.09
C LYS A 88 2.52 1.47 0.02
N SER A 89 2.14 0.23 0.36
CA SER A 89 3.03 -0.93 0.25
C SER A 89 3.43 -1.20 -1.21
N TYR A 90 2.48 -1.10 -2.14
CA TYR A 90 2.75 -1.25 -3.56
C TYR A 90 3.73 -0.19 -4.08
N GLN A 91 3.49 1.09 -3.77
CA GLN A 91 4.39 2.18 -4.16
C GLN A 91 5.82 1.98 -3.65
N LYS A 92 5.97 1.52 -2.40
CA LYS A 92 7.29 1.25 -1.82
C LYS A 92 8.01 0.09 -2.49
N ARG A 93 7.30 -0.94 -2.96
CA ARG A 93 7.89 -2.03 -3.75
C ARG A 93 8.33 -1.55 -5.12
N GLU A 94 7.54 -0.72 -5.79
CA GLU A 94 7.94 -0.12 -7.07
C GLU A 94 9.19 0.76 -6.91
N ASP A 95 9.23 1.59 -5.86
CA ASP A 95 10.43 2.35 -5.50
C ASP A 95 11.64 1.43 -5.32
N LEU A 96 11.48 0.33 -4.56
CA LEU A 96 12.53 -0.65 -4.32
C LEU A 96 13.06 -1.26 -5.62
N GLU A 97 12.19 -1.77 -6.48
CA GLU A 97 12.57 -2.36 -7.77
C GLU A 97 13.35 -1.37 -8.64
N ARG A 98 12.94 -0.09 -8.63
CA ARG A 98 13.65 0.97 -9.34
C ARG A 98 15.03 1.22 -8.73
N LEU A 99 15.14 1.29 -7.40
CA LEU A 99 16.43 1.48 -6.72
C LEU A 99 17.39 0.31 -6.99
N GLU A 100 16.90 -0.93 -6.96
CA GLU A 100 17.69 -2.13 -7.25
C GLU A 100 18.20 -2.13 -8.70
N ARG A 101 17.38 -1.70 -9.66
CA ARG A 101 17.81 -1.54 -11.05
C ARG A 101 18.91 -0.49 -11.19
N VAL A 102 18.73 0.68 -10.58
CA VAL A 102 19.74 1.75 -10.60
C VAL A 102 21.03 1.29 -9.92
N LEU A 103 20.94 0.49 -8.85
CA LEU A 103 22.11 -0.09 -8.20
C LEU A 103 22.89 -0.99 -9.16
N ALA A 104 22.21 -1.87 -9.89
CA ALA A 104 22.84 -2.74 -10.87
C ALA A 104 23.50 -1.93 -11.99
N GLU A 105 22.78 -0.97 -12.59
CA GLU A 105 23.31 -0.07 -13.62
C GLU A 105 24.54 0.71 -13.14
N LEU A 106 24.51 1.23 -11.91
CA LEU A 106 25.63 1.98 -11.34
C LEU A 106 26.84 1.07 -11.04
N MET A 107 26.62 -0.18 -10.68
CA MET A 107 27.70 -1.16 -10.51
C MET A 107 28.36 -1.52 -11.84
N ASP A 108 27.57 -1.64 -12.90
CA ASP A 108 28.08 -1.86 -14.26
C ASP A 108 28.91 -0.67 -14.72
N HIS A 109 28.40 0.56 -14.55
CA HIS A 109 29.14 1.78 -14.85
C HIS A 109 30.42 1.93 -14.03
N LYS A 110 30.41 1.54 -12.75
CA LYS A 110 31.63 1.54 -11.93
C LYS A 110 32.67 0.57 -12.52
N THR A 111 32.25 -0.61 -12.95
CA THR A 111 33.13 -1.61 -13.54
C THR A 111 33.70 -1.12 -14.88
N GLU A 112 32.85 -0.52 -15.71
CA GLU A 112 33.24 0.13 -16.97
C GLU A 112 34.23 1.28 -16.74
N PHE A 113 33.98 2.12 -15.75
CA PHE A 113 34.86 3.22 -15.36
C PHE A 113 36.23 2.68 -14.90
N GLN A 114 36.26 1.61 -14.10
CA GLN A 114 37.53 0.97 -13.72
C GLN A 114 38.26 0.35 -14.91
N HIS A 115 37.53 -0.19 -15.89
CA HIS A 115 38.10 -0.74 -17.12
C HIS A 115 38.81 0.33 -17.96
N TYR A 116 38.22 1.52 -18.09
CA TYR A 116 38.76 2.61 -18.90
C TYR A 116 39.83 3.46 -18.21
N ASN A 117 40.27 3.11 -17.00
CA ASN A 117 41.32 3.85 -16.28
C ASN A 117 42.61 4.03 -17.13
N GLN A 118 42.96 3.03 -17.95
CA GLN A 118 44.13 3.09 -18.82
C GLN A 118 44.04 4.17 -19.92
N LEU A 119 42.83 4.66 -20.26
CA LEU A 119 42.64 5.74 -21.20
C LEU A 119 43.09 7.09 -20.63
N CYS A 120 43.12 7.27 -19.31
CA CYS A 120 43.59 8.51 -18.67
C CYS A 120 45.09 8.75 -18.86
N VAL A 121 45.85 7.68 -19.09
CA VAL A 121 47.30 7.69 -19.34
C VAL A 121 47.66 7.45 -20.81
N THR A 122 46.66 7.38 -21.70
CA THR A 122 46.86 7.12 -23.14
C THR A 122 46.23 8.23 -23.99
N PRO A 123 46.93 8.81 -24.97
CA PRO A 123 48.29 8.50 -25.42
C PRO A 123 49.38 9.07 -24.50
N ARG A 124 50.45 8.29 -24.32
CA ARG A 124 51.67 8.76 -23.65
C ARG A 124 52.43 9.69 -24.59
N LEU A 125 52.51 10.98 -24.27
CA LEU A 125 53.48 11.89 -24.86
C LEU A 125 54.86 11.56 -24.27
N SER A 126 55.46 10.49 -24.78
CA SER A 126 56.77 10.02 -24.32
C SER A 126 57.88 10.94 -24.82
N ILE A 127 59.07 10.84 -24.20
CA ILE A 127 60.30 11.51 -24.64
C ILE A 127 60.63 11.20 -26.12
N ASN A 128 60.15 10.05 -26.62
CA ASN A 128 60.33 9.63 -28.01
C ASN A 128 59.48 10.43 -28.99
N THR A 129 58.40 11.05 -28.51
CA THR A 129 57.47 11.85 -29.31
C THR A 129 57.78 13.34 -29.13
N TRP A 130 57.94 13.80 -27.88
CA TRP A 130 58.25 15.19 -27.51
C TRP A 130 59.47 15.20 -26.57
N TYR A 131 60.55 15.88 -26.94
CA TYR A 131 61.78 15.95 -26.13
C TYR A 131 61.74 17.18 -25.19
N GLY A 132 62.13 17.03 -23.93
CA GLY A 132 62.37 18.15 -23.00
C GLY A 132 61.50 18.17 -21.73
N HIS A 133 61.59 19.28 -20.98
CA HIS A 133 60.94 19.45 -19.67
C HIS A 133 59.41 19.32 -19.75
N MET A 134 58.80 19.82 -20.84
CA MET A 134 57.35 19.77 -21.06
C MET A 134 56.77 18.35 -21.15
N ALA A 135 57.53 17.38 -21.70
CA ALA A 135 57.07 15.99 -21.75
C ALA A 135 57.04 15.36 -20.35
N LYS A 136 58.01 15.71 -19.49
CA LYS A 136 58.04 15.27 -18.08
C LYS A 136 56.91 15.92 -17.28
N ASP A 137 56.69 17.21 -17.48
CA ASP A 137 55.62 17.94 -16.79
C ASP A 137 54.24 17.41 -17.18
N PHE A 138 54.02 17.12 -18.46
CA PHE A 138 52.78 16.54 -18.95
C PHE A 138 52.53 15.13 -18.40
N GLN A 139 53.56 14.27 -18.40
CA GLN A 139 53.44 12.95 -17.81
C GLN A 139 53.14 13.03 -16.30
N SER A 140 53.82 13.92 -15.58
CA SER A 140 53.56 14.15 -14.16
C SER A 140 52.12 14.62 -13.93
N PHE A 141 51.60 15.52 -14.75
CA PHE A 141 50.22 15.99 -14.68
C PHE A 141 49.22 14.86 -14.95
N GLN A 142 49.43 14.02 -15.97
CA GLN A 142 48.56 12.87 -16.24
C GLN A 142 48.52 11.88 -15.06
N GLU A 143 49.68 11.56 -14.47
CA GLU A 143 49.78 10.58 -13.39
C GLU A 143 49.28 11.13 -12.03
N HIS A 144 49.52 12.41 -11.75
CA HIS A 144 49.23 12.99 -10.42
C HIS A 144 47.91 13.73 -10.34
N GLU A 145 47.42 14.33 -11.43
CA GLU A 145 46.16 15.06 -11.44
C GLU A 145 45.06 14.27 -12.14
N THR A 146 45.24 13.93 -13.42
CA THR A 146 44.18 13.27 -14.21
C THR A 146 43.84 11.89 -13.66
N LEU A 147 44.85 11.02 -13.50
CA LEU A 147 44.66 9.66 -13.01
C LEU A 147 44.11 9.64 -11.59
N ARG A 148 44.68 10.44 -10.67
CA ARG A 148 44.19 10.52 -9.30
C ARG A 148 42.76 11.06 -9.21
N SER A 149 42.43 12.09 -10.00
CA SER A 149 41.06 12.62 -10.04
C SER A 149 40.09 11.57 -10.58
N TYR A 150 40.50 10.80 -11.58
CA TYR A 150 39.70 9.72 -12.14
C TYR A 150 39.46 8.62 -11.10
N GLU A 151 40.52 8.10 -10.48
CA GLU A 151 40.45 7.09 -9.42
C GLU A 151 39.61 7.57 -8.24
N SER A 152 39.76 8.85 -7.83
CA SER A 152 38.95 9.44 -6.77
C SER A 152 37.44 9.45 -7.07
N ILE A 153 37.03 9.57 -8.33
CA ILE A 153 35.61 9.48 -8.70
C ILE A 153 35.11 8.06 -8.46
N SER A 154 35.85 7.04 -8.90
CA SER A 154 35.47 5.64 -8.71
C SER A 154 35.50 5.20 -7.24
N ASP A 155 36.59 5.52 -6.55
CA ASP A 155 36.88 4.96 -5.24
C ASP A 155 36.18 5.71 -4.10
N HIS A 156 35.84 6.98 -4.30
CA HIS A 156 35.15 7.78 -3.28
C HIS A 156 33.74 8.15 -3.67
N GLN A 157 33.54 8.79 -4.82
CA GLN A 157 32.21 9.33 -5.17
C GLN A 157 31.24 8.21 -5.53
N LEU A 158 31.61 7.31 -6.45
CA LEU A 158 30.76 6.19 -6.84
C LEU A 158 30.56 5.21 -5.68
N ASN A 159 31.61 4.88 -4.93
CA ASN A 159 31.47 4.03 -3.74
C ASN A 159 30.53 4.62 -2.69
N ARG A 160 30.64 5.93 -2.41
CA ARG A 160 29.75 6.59 -1.46
C ARG A 160 28.30 6.53 -1.93
N THR A 161 28.04 6.84 -3.20
CA THR A 161 26.68 6.78 -3.78
C THR A 161 26.14 5.35 -3.75
N LEU A 162 26.95 4.34 -4.07
CA LEU A 162 26.56 2.94 -4.00
C LEU A 162 26.21 2.51 -2.56
N THR A 163 27.00 2.92 -1.57
CA THR A 163 26.69 2.64 -0.16
C THR A 163 25.40 3.32 0.27
N GLN A 164 25.22 4.61 -0.04
CA GLN A 164 23.98 5.33 0.25
C GLN A 164 22.76 4.66 -0.39
N LEU A 165 22.88 4.20 -1.64
CA LEU A 165 21.79 3.51 -2.33
C LEU A 165 21.45 2.18 -1.66
N LYS A 166 22.45 1.41 -1.20
CA LYS A 166 22.24 0.16 -0.46
C LYS A 166 21.57 0.41 0.89
N ASP A 167 21.98 1.45 1.60
CA ASP A 167 21.37 1.82 2.88
C ASP A 167 19.89 2.19 2.68
N GLU A 168 19.57 2.99 1.65
CA GLU A 168 18.19 3.34 1.31
C GLU A 168 17.35 2.13 0.90
N ILE A 169 17.91 1.19 0.13
CA ILE A 169 17.27 -0.09 -0.19
C ILE A 169 16.92 -0.86 1.08
N GLN A 170 17.84 -0.91 2.05
CA GLN A 170 17.59 -1.57 3.33
C GLN A 170 16.47 -0.88 4.13
N VAL A 171 16.45 0.46 4.16
CA VAL A 171 15.41 1.25 4.82
C VAL A 171 14.03 1.03 4.18
N ILE A 172 13.96 1.02 2.85
CA ILE A 172 12.70 0.77 2.12
C ILE A 172 12.21 -0.65 2.39
N ASN A 173 13.11 -1.65 2.37
CA ASN A 173 12.76 -3.03 2.71
C ASN A 173 12.17 -3.16 4.11
N GLN A 174 12.80 -2.54 5.10
CA GLN A 174 12.27 -2.53 6.47
C GLN A 174 10.90 -1.87 6.54
N THR A 175 10.72 -0.73 5.84
CA THR A 175 9.44 -0.02 5.78
C THR A 175 8.34 -0.90 5.17
N ILE A 176 8.64 -1.69 4.14
CA ILE A 176 7.69 -2.63 3.53
C ILE A 176 7.27 -3.71 4.54
N LEU A 177 8.23 -4.29 5.28
CA LEU A 177 7.94 -5.29 6.31
C LEU A 177 7.06 -4.71 7.42
N ASP A 178 7.35 -3.49 7.87
CA ASP A 178 6.57 -2.81 8.90
C ASP A 178 5.13 -2.56 8.41
N LEU A 179 4.96 -2.09 7.16
CA LEU A 179 3.65 -1.89 6.55
C LEU A 179 2.86 -3.20 6.43
N GLN A 180 3.52 -4.31 6.09
CA GLN A 180 2.89 -5.63 6.04
C GLN A 180 2.43 -6.11 7.42
N GLY A 181 3.22 -5.85 8.47
CA GLY A 181 2.85 -6.14 9.86
C GLY A 181 1.60 -5.36 10.28
N VAL A 182 1.56 -4.06 9.98
CA VAL A 182 0.38 -3.22 10.27
C VAL A 182 -0.85 -3.70 9.49
N LEU A 183 -0.69 -4.06 8.23
CA LEU A 183 -1.77 -4.54 7.37
C LEU A 183 -2.36 -5.85 7.92
N SER A 184 -1.52 -6.81 8.32
CA SER A 184 -1.96 -8.06 8.94
C SER A 184 -2.74 -7.82 10.24
N ALA A 185 -2.28 -6.90 11.09
CA ALA A 185 -2.99 -6.53 12.31
C ALA A 185 -4.38 -5.92 12.02
N LYS A 186 -4.48 -5.07 10.98
CA LYS A 186 -5.75 -4.46 10.54
C LYS A 186 -6.71 -5.50 9.97
N ASP A 187 -6.24 -6.47 9.19
CA ASP A 187 -7.06 -7.58 8.67
C ASP A 187 -7.63 -8.46 9.78
N ILE A 188 -6.81 -8.76 10.80
CA ILE A 188 -7.26 -9.50 11.99
C ILE A 188 -8.35 -8.71 12.73
N ARG A 189 -8.15 -7.40 12.92
CA ARG A 189 -9.15 -6.54 13.58
C ARG A 189 -10.45 -6.49 12.78
N LEU A 190 -10.36 -6.32 11.46
CA LEU A 190 -11.53 -6.32 10.58
C LEU A 190 -12.32 -7.63 10.69
N SER A 191 -11.62 -8.77 10.62
CA SER A 191 -12.22 -10.10 10.77
C SER A 191 -12.92 -10.27 12.11
N HIS A 192 -12.30 -9.78 13.19
CA HIS A 192 -12.89 -9.80 14.52
C HIS A 192 -14.14 -8.94 14.63
N VAL A 193 -14.13 -7.70 14.11
CA VAL A 193 -15.29 -6.80 14.16
C VAL A 193 -16.47 -7.37 13.34
N ILE A 194 -16.20 -7.94 12.17
CA ILE A 194 -17.22 -8.62 11.35
C ILE A 194 -17.84 -9.79 12.12
N GLU A 195 -17.03 -10.57 12.83
CA GLU A 195 -17.52 -11.69 13.63
C GLU A 195 -18.34 -11.24 14.84
N GLN A 196 -17.98 -10.11 15.47
CA GLN A 196 -18.79 -9.50 16.53
C GLN A 196 -20.15 -9.03 16.00
N GLN A 197 -20.17 -8.40 14.83
CA GLN A 197 -21.40 -7.97 14.17
C GLN A 197 -22.34 -9.14 13.85
N ARG A 198 -21.81 -10.32 13.53
CA ARG A 198 -22.63 -11.53 13.25
C ARG A 198 -23.24 -12.16 14.51
N LYS A 199 -22.65 -11.90 15.68
CA LYS A 199 -23.05 -12.49 16.96
C LYS A 199 -24.00 -11.60 17.78
N GLY A 200 -24.01 -10.29 17.50
CA GLY A 200 -24.97 -9.34 18.05
C GLY A 200 -26.27 -9.33 17.27
#